data_AF-A0A2D6AIZ6-F1
#
_entry.id   AF-A0A2D6AIZ6-F1
#
_cell.length_a   1.000
_cell.length_b   1.000
_cell.length_c   1.000
_cell.angle_alpha   90.00
_cell.angle_beta   90.00
_cell.angle_gamma   90.00
#
_symmetry.space_group_name_H-M   'P 1'
#
loop_
_entity.id
_entity.type
_entity.pdbx_description
1 polymer ?
#
loop_
_entity_poly.entity_id
_entity_poly.type
_entity_poly.pdbx_seq_one_letter_code
_entity_poly.pdbx_strand_id
1 'polypeptide(L)'
;MASNRTLDKTGRPKLFSPSVTREEAKYSVSLPVTLKSFADTNFDSTSSFRYDNPGMGVKSTQEIPIDWSKFQNHTFFNSAQSKVSVAFNRIINEYPFNGTNREVEAFEDSLTGYEKYILDIFPKNNGFLLFSGTQASEDPSMGFPAGLGTFIRVLDSAGSQFPAFSKKNDGSAVIDFGTNPFSFEFFFRAPEEVNGAQIIFQKRKSSDFAVTVALNTSTSVTDVDLIFSVNSGSARLITSASIEKGKFSHICATYDRDSTRSLLLYVSESLVSSSSRAYELDTLSFNRAPLFIGSGSLFDVPAYFDHSGTPGAPFDPVQTLSGALDEARVFHSTRTIPEQLLDGRKSIYSSDKLKLYFKFNEPSGSFNIENVVLDSSGNSLNSTISNFSRYLNNENRGTGGLRSTGSYDNPMTGENIDRCPILFPSFEPVLNLNVSLLDEASEYDDQNPNLVTKLIPIHYLLEGQDEQGLSTQDGNIGNVITANSIPGSAKIGSAQYLTAFLLMWSKFFDEIKIFIDHFSDVLHPSYDDYETVASKFLPFVASYYGIDLPPMFPNTDPTQYVHGENIENSYSRSKKALDYIQAEIWRR
;
A
#
# COMPACT_ATOMS: atom_id res chain seq x y z
N MET A 1 8.95 15.29 25.65
CA MET A 1 7.94 15.23 26.74
C MET A 1 6.84 14.29 26.25
N ALA A 2 6.88 13.03 26.69
CA ALA A 2 5.87 12.04 26.30
C ALA A 2 4.59 12.33 27.09
N SER A 3 3.53 12.73 26.38
CA SER A 3 2.18 12.73 26.93
C SER A 3 1.78 11.28 27.13
N ASN A 4 1.72 10.81 28.38
CA ASN A 4 1.13 9.53 28.74
C ASN A 4 -0.35 9.53 28.33
N ARG A 5 -0.65 9.02 27.13
CA ARG A 5 -2.00 8.53 26.78
C ARG A 5 -2.23 7.24 27.57
N THR A 6 -2.62 7.37 28.83
CA THR A 6 -3.15 6.25 29.60
C THR A 6 -4.60 6.02 29.18
N LEU A 7 -4.93 4.77 28.82
CA LEU A 7 -6.30 4.27 28.90
C LEU A 7 -6.68 4.23 30.39
N ASP A 8 -7.03 5.37 30.97
CA ASP A 8 -7.49 5.42 32.35
C ASP A 8 -8.93 5.90 32.45
N LYS A 9 -9.70 5.11 33.20
CA LYS A 9 -11.11 5.30 33.46
C LYS A 9 -11.29 6.55 34.32
N THR A 10 -12.35 7.29 34.01
CA THR A 10 -12.81 8.51 34.67
C THR A 10 -12.95 8.36 36.19
N GLY A 11 -11.86 8.62 36.92
CA GLY A 11 -11.88 8.80 38.38
C GLY A 11 -12.12 10.27 38.74
N ARG A 12 -13.39 10.73 38.75
CA ARG A 12 -13.75 11.98 39.45
C ARG A 12 -14.41 11.64 40.81
N PRO A 13 -14.05 12.29 41.92
CA PRO A 13 -14.68 12.06 43.21
C PRO A 13 -16.11 12.64 43.19
N LYS A 14 -17.13 11.78 43.41
CA LYS A 14 -18.53 12.20 43.52
C LYS A 14 -18.80 12.66 44.96
N LEU A 15 -19.00 13.96 45.15
CA LEU A 15 -19.78 14.49 46.28
C LEU A 15 -21.25 14.32 45.91
N PHE A 16 -22.00 13.62 46.76
CA PHE A 16 -23.41 13.23 46.65
C PHE A 16 -23.69 12.03 45.72
N SER A 17 -23.90 10.87 46.32
CA SER A 17 -24.48 9.69 45.67
C SER A 17 -25.93 9.49 46.12
N PRO A 18 -26.90 9.30 45.20
CA PRO A 18 -28.27 8.92 45.56
C PRO A 18 -28.30 7.47 46.06
N SER A 19 -29.18 7.18 47.03
CA SER A 19 -29.23 5.92 47.79
C SER A 19 -29.83 4.72 47.04
N VAL A 20 -30.18 4.87 45.76
CA VAL A 20 -30.66 3.77 44.91
C VAL A 20 -30.17 3.98 43.49
N THR A 21 -29.14 3.22 43.09
CA THR A 21 -28.77 3.04 41.68
C THR A 21 -29.33 1.69 41.22
N ARG A 22 -30.08 1.71 40.11
CA ARG A 22 -30.35 0.52 39.31
C ARG A 22 -28.97 0.05 38.83
N GLU A 23 -28.61 -1.19 39.14
CA GLU A 23 -27.27 -1.76 38.94
C GLU A 23 -26.63 -1.27 37.63
N GLU A 24 -25.59 -0.44 37.76
CA GLU A 24 -24.60 -0.26 36.70
C GLU A 24 -24.03 -1.66 36.44
N ALA A 25 -24.47 -2.31 35.37
CA ALA A 25 -23.86 -3.52 34.87
C ALA A 25 -22.41 -3.19 34.46
N LYS A 26 -21.49 -3.21 35.43
CA LYS A 26 -20.04 -3.17 35.24
C LYS A 26 -19.57 -4.50 34.68
N TYR A 27 -19.96 -4.78 33.44
CA TYR A 27 -19.36 -5.84 32.63
C TYR A 27 -18.67 -5.21 31.42
N SER A 28 -17.63 -4.41 31.68
CA SER A 28 -16.56 -4.21 30.69
C SER A 28 -15.44 -5.18 31.05
N VAL A 29 -15.50 -6.39 30.50
CA VAL A 29 -14.35 -7.29 30.47
C VAL A 29 -13.40 -6.75 29.40
N SER A 30 -12.65 -5.69 29.73
CA SER A 30 -11.66 -5.12 28.81
C SER A 30 -10.58 -6.16 28.55
N LEU A 31 -10.42 -6.58 27.29
CA LEU A 31 -9.19 -7.24 26.87
C LEU A 31 -8.03 -6.27 27.12
N PRO A 32 -6.92 -6.72 27.74
CA PRO A 32 -5.73 -5.89 27.87
C PRO A 32 -5.13 -5.70 26.47
N VAL A 33 -5.52 -4.63 25.78
CA VAL A 33 -4.86 -4.19 24.56
C VAL A 33 -3.46 -3.70 24.96
N THR A 34 -2.45 -4.53 24.73
CA THR A 34 -1.06 -4.18 25.03
C THR A 34 -0.56 -3.12 24.07
N LEU A 35 0.23 -2.13 24.53
CA LEU A 35 0.92 -1.12 23.70
C LEU A 35 1.61 -1.67 22.45
N LYS A 36 2.00 -2.96 22.46
CA LYS A 36 2.55 -3.68 21.31
C LYS A 36 1.62 -3.71 20.08
N SER A 37 0.29 -3.69 20.26
CA SER A 37 -0.67 -3.66 19.15
C SER A 37 -0.69 -2.32 18.40
N PHE A 38 -0.11 -1.27 18.98
CA PHE A 38 -0.03 0.07 18.41
C PHE A 38 1.37 0.45 17.94
N ALA A 39 2.37 -0.44 18.07
CA ALA A 39 3.78 -0.11 17.87
C ALA A 39 4.07 0.54 16.51
N ASP A 40 3.39 0.07 15.46
CA ASP A 40 3.57 0.55 14.08
C ASP A 40 2.44 1.51 13.64
N THR A 41 1.72 2.12 14.59
CA THR A 41 0.64 3.09 14.32
C THR A 41 1.06 4.51 14.72
N ASN A 42 0.28 5.50 14.30
CA ASN A 42 0.47 6.90 14.70
C ASN A 42 -0.15 7.22 16.07
N PHE A 43 -0.41 6.21 16.90
CA PHE A 43 -1.05 6.35 18.22
C PHE A 43 -0.32 7.30 19.17
N ASP A 44 1.01 7.36 19.14
CA ASP A 44 1.76 8.24 20.03
C ASP A 44 1.70 9.72 19.62
N SER A 45 1.24 10.03 18.40
CA SER A 45 1.19 11.39 17.90
C SER A 45 0.06 12.17 18.54
N THR A 46 0.40 13.32 19.14
CA THR A 46 -0.59 14.27 19.68
C THR A 46 -1.45 14.89 18.59
N SER A 47 -0.93 14.96 17.36
CA SER A 47 -1.62 15.49 16.18
C SER A 47 -2.56 14.48 15.53
N SER A 48 -2.43 13.18 15.86
CA SER A 48 -3.36 12.16 15.37
C SER A 48 -4.67 12.23 16.15
N PHE A 49 -5.78 12.32 15.40
CA PHE A 49 -7.15 12.29 15.91
C PHE A 49 -7.82 10.90 15.80
N ARG A 50 -7.21 10.02 15.01
CA ARG A 50 -7.70 8.66 14.69
C ARG A 50 -7.93 7.80 15.93
N TYR A 51 -6.99 7.86 16.87
CA TYR A 51 -7.03 7.08 18.11
C TYR A 51 -7.49 7.92 19.33
N ASP A 52 -8.06 9.10 19.10
CA ASP A 52 -8.57 9.90 20.20
C ASP A 52 -9.87 9.32 20.77
N ASN A 53 -9.97 9.30 22.09
CA ASN A 53 -11.18 8.93 22.79
C ASN A 53 -12.36 9.83 22.38
N PRO A 54 -13.59 9.30 22.37
CA PRO A 54 -14.78 10.13 22.22
C PRO A 54 -14.85 11.26 23.25
N GLY A 55 -15.29 12.45 22.83
CA GLY A 55 -15.38 13.63 23.69
C GLY A 55 -14.10 14.47 23.77
N MET A 56 -13.02 14.05 23.13
CA MET A 56 -11.86 14.91 22.86
C MET A 56 -12.24 16.00 21.85
N GLY A 57 -11.63 17.18 21.96
CA GLY A 57 -11.86 18.26 20.99
C GLY A 57 -11.37 17.89 19.59
N VAL A 58 -12.00 18.48 18.58
CA VAL A 58 -11.61 18.32 17.16
C VAL A 58 -10.22 18.91 16.92
N LYS A 59 -9.39 18.21 16.14
CA LYS A 59 -8.02 18.62 15.80
C LYS A 59 -7.82 18.89 14.32
N SER A 60 -8.63 18.27 13.47
CA SER A 60 -8.51 18.38 12.01
C SER A 60 -9.82 18.77 11.37
N THR A 61 -9.74 19.52 10.26
CA THR A 61 -10.91 19.81 9.42
C THR A 61 -11.48 18.55 8.79
N GLN A 62 -10.71 17.45 8.71
CA GLN A 62 -11.20 16.13 8.29
C GLN A 62 -12.32 15.58 9.17
N GLU A 63 -12.39 15.98 10.44
CA GLU A 63 -13.40 15.50 11.39
C GLU A 63 -14.71 16.29 11.30
N ILE A 64 -14.72 17.40 10.54
CA ILE A 64 -15.89 18.24 10.34
C ILE A 64 -16.69 17.66 9.16
N PRO A 65 -17.98 17.34 9.35
CA PRO A 65 -18.85 16.88 8.27
C PRO A 65 -19.21 18.08 7.40
N ILE A 66 -18.56 18.23 6.26
CA ILE A 66 -18.83 19.29 5.27
C ILE A 66 -18.82 18.65 3.90
N ASP A 67 -19.63 19.17 2.98
CA ASP A 67 -19.57 18.78 1.58
C ASP A 67 -18.34 19.42 0.91
N TRP A 68 -17.26 18.62 0.81
CA TRP A 68 -15.98 18.98 0.18
C TRP A 68 -16.02 18.98 -1.35
N SER A 69 -17.12 18.57 -1.99
CA SER A 69 -17.28 18.65 -3.44
C SER A 69 -17.55 20.09 -3.92
N LYS A 70 -17.97 20.98 -3.01
CA LYS A 70 -18.34 22.36 -3.31
C LYS A 70 -17.38 23.35 -2.68
N PHE A 71 -16.62 24.07 -3.52
CA PHE A 71 -15.65 25.07 -3.05
C PHE A 71 -16.26 26.17 -2.17
N GLN A 72 -17.54 26.51 -2.37
CA GLN A 72 -18.29 27.49 -1.57
C GLN A 72 -18.24 27.19 -0.06
N ASN A 73 -18.16 25.91 0.31
CA ASN A 73 -18.27 25.47 1.70
C ASN A 73 -16.94 25.52 2.46
N HIS A 74 -15.80 25.55 1.75
CA HIS A 74 -14.50 25.36 2.37
C HIS A 74 -13.40 26.27 1.82
N THR A 75 -13.69 27.10 0.81
CA THR A 75 -12.74 28.02 0.17
C THR A 75 -13.30 29.42 0.18
N PHE A 76 -12.88 30.23 1.16
CA PHE A 76 -13.42 31.57 1.38
C PHE A 76 -12.45 32.64 0.90
N PHE A 77 -11.20 32.56 1.36
CA PHE A 77 -10.14 33.52 1.04
C PHE A 77 -9.09 32.95 0.09
N ASN A 78 -8.90 31.63 0.09
CA ASN A 78 -7.89 30.97 -0.74
C ASN A 78 -8.37 30.82 -2.20
N SER A 79 -7.44 30.47 -3.09
CA SER A 79 -7.76 30.03 -4.45
C SER A 79 -8.13 28.55 -4.45
N ALA A 80 -9.26 28.22 -5.08
CA ALA A 80 -9.66 26.85 -5.36
C ALA A 80 -8.63 26.15 -6.26
N GLN A 81 -8.10 26.84 -7.29
CA GLN A 81 -7.10 26.27 -8.19
C GLN A 81 -5.82 25.91 -7.42
N SER A 82 -5.39 26.79 -6.49
CA SER A 82 -4.28 26.51 -5.58
C SER A 82 -4.52 25.27 -4.73
N LYS A 83 -5.72 25.12 -4.15
CA LYS A 83 -6.06 23.96 -3.32
C LYS A 83 -6.00 22.65 -4.10
N VAL A 84 -6.55 22.62 -5.32
CA VAL A 84 -6.47 21.45 -6.21
C VAL A 84 -5.00 21.11 -6.49
N SER A 85 -4.21 22.09 -6.93
CA SER A 85 -2.80 21.90 -7.24
C SER A 85 -1.99 21.40 -6.04
N VAL A 86 -2.21 21.95 -4.85
CA VAL A 86 -1.55 21.49 -3.61
C VAL A 86 -1.99 20.08 -3.23
N ALA A 87 -3.28 19.76 -3.30
CA ALA A 87 -3.79 18.42 -2.98
C ALA A 87 -3.17 17.35 -3.89
N PHE A 88 -3.14 17.58 -5.21
CA PHE A 88 -2.49 16.66 -6.14
C PHE A 88 -0.99 16.56 -5.89
N ASN A 89 -0.31 17.66 -5.53
CA ASN A 89 1.11 17.64 -5.20
C ASN A 89 1.39 16.72 -4.01
N ARG A 90 0.66 16.92 -2.92
CA ARG A 90 0.81 16.11 -1.71
C ARG A 90 0.54 14.63 -2.00
N ILE A 91 -0.53 14.30 -2.74
CA ILE A 91 -0.88 12.91 -3.04
C ILE A 91 0.17 12.25 -3.96
N ILE A 92 0.53 12.88 -5.07
CA ILE A 92 1.41 12.27 -6.07
C ILE A 92 2.88 12.24 -5.61
N ASN A 93 3.33 13.28 -4.91
CA ASN A 93 4.74 13.44 -4.56
C ASN A 93 5.08 13.00 -3.13
N GLU A 94 4.13 13.09 -2.20
CA GLU A 94 4.40 12.87 -0.76
C GLU A 94 3.73 11.61 -0.20
N TYR A 95 2.82 10.94 -0.93
CA TYR A 95 2.17 9.73 -0.44
C TYR A 95 3.20 8.61 -0.18
N PRO A 96 3.30 8.09 1.07
CA PRO A 96 4.37 7.17 1.45
C PRO A 96 4.05 5.71 1.06
N PHE A 97 4.00 5.42 -0.24
CA PHE A 97 3.65 4.08 -0.78
C PHE A 97 4.62 2.96 -0.35
N ASN A 98 5.83 3.31 0.06
CA ASN A 98 6.89 2.43 0.54
C ASN A 98 7.26 2.70 2.01
N GLY A 99 6.37 3.37 2.75
CA GLY A 99 6.56 3.73 4.14
C GLY A 99 6.10 2.67 5.14
N THR A 100 6.36 2.94 6.41
CA THR A 100 5.77 2.19 7.53
C THR A 100 4.28 2.56 7.69
N ASN A 101 3.48 1.74 8.37
CA ASN A 101 2.08 2.08 8.63
C ASN A 101 1.94 3.41 9.38
N ARG A 102 2.86 3.69 10.31
CA ARG A 102 2.94 4.97 11.01
C ARG A 102 3.17 6.16 10.08
N GLU A 103 4.02 6.02 9.06
CA GLU A 103 4.25 7.08 8.06
C GLU A 103 3.00 7.33 7.21
N VAL A 104 2.31 6.26 6.80
CA VAL A 104 1.03 6.36 6.05
C VAL A 104 -0.04 7.04 6.89
N GLU A 105 -0.22 6.62 8.14
CA GLU A 105 -1.18 7.25 9.05
C GLU A 105 -0.80 8.71 9.36
N ALA A 106 0.49 9.02 9.54
CA ALA A 106 0.95 10.39 9.77
C ALA A 106 0.68 11.28 8.54
N PHE A 107 0.87 10.75 7.33
CA PHE A 107 0.51 11.45 6.10
C PHE A 107 -1.00 11.71 6.03
N GLU A 108 -1.83 10.67 6.19
CA GLU A 108 -3.29 10.77 6.16
C GLU A 108 -3.81 11.77 7.21
N ASP A 109 -3.31 11.70 8.44
CA ASP A 109 -3.73 12.59 9.54
C ASP A 109 -3.27 14.05 9.31
N SER A 110 -2.24 14.29 8.50
CA SER A 110 -1.72 15.63 8.17
C SER A 110 -2.45 16.32 7.01
N LEU A 111 -3.37 15.62 6.34
CA LEU A 111 -4.16 16.21 5.27
C LEU A 111 -5.21 17.16 5.86
N THR A 112 -5.56 18.20 5.11
CA THR A 112 -6.80 18.95 5.35
C THR A 112 -8.01 18.13 4.91
N GLY A 113 -9.21 18.52 5.33
CA GLY A 113 -10.44 17.86 4.88
C GLY A 113 -10.59 17.80 3.35
N TYR A 114 -10.25 18.88 2.64
CA TYR A 114 -10.27 18.88 1.17
C TYR A 114 -9.22 17.96 0.56
N GLU A 115 -7.98 17.99 1.06
CA GLU A 115 -6.92 17.10 0.58
C GLU A 115 -7.26 15.63 0.82
N LYS A 116 -7.91 15.31 1.95
CA LYS A 116 -8.43 13.97 2.24
C LYS A 116 -9.55 13.58 1.28
N TYR A 117 -10.49 14.49 0.99
CA TYR A 117 -11.54 14.28 -0.01
C TYR A 117 -10.95 13.96 -1.39
N ILE A 118 -9.93 14.70 -1.84
CA ILE A 118 -9.24 14.42 -3.10
C ILE A 118 -8.58 13.04 -3.07
N LEU A 119 -7.95 12.65 -1.95
CA LEU A 119 -7.38 11.30 -1.81
C LEU A 119 -8.47 10.21 -1.88
N ASP A 120 -9.67 10.47 -1.36
CA ASP A 120 -10.77 9.50 -1.36
C ASP A 120 -11.39 9.26 -2.73
N ILE A 121 -11.50 10.31 -3.55
CA ILE A 121 -11.97 10.22 -4.95
C ILE A 121 -10.84 9.90 -5.94
N PHE A 122 -9.58 9.89 -5.48
CA PHE A 122 -8.44 9.62 -6.33
C PHE A 122 -8.58 8.23 -6.97
N PRO A 123 -8.18 8.05 -8.25
CA PRO A 123 -8.18 6.75 -8.88
C PRO A 123 -7.36 5.74 -8.06
N LYS A 124 -7.98 4.59 -7.76
CA LYS A 124 -7.39 3.48 -7.00
C LYS A 124 -7.35 2.24 -7.87
N ASN A 125 -6.36 1.38 -7.65
CA ASN A 125 -6.26 0.10 -8.36
C ASN A 125 -5.77 -0.99 -7.43
N ASN A 126 -6.33 -2.19 -7.59
CA ASN A 126 -5.80 -3.43 -7.05
C ASN A 126 -5.69 -4.46 -8.17
N GLY A 127 -4.83 -5.45 -7.98
CA GLY A 127 -4.59 -6.45 -9.00
C GLY A 127 -3.29 -7.20 -8.80
N PHE A 128 -3.04 -8.12 -9.73
CA PHE A 128 -1.89 -8.98 -9.78
C PHE A 128 -1.22 -8.87 -11.16
N LEU A 129 -0.03 -9.46 -11.30
CA LEU A 129 0.70 -9.47 -12.57
C LEU A 129 0.51 -10.81 -13.29
N LEU A 130 0.07 -10.75 -14.55
CA LEU A 130 0.00 -11.89 -15.46
C LEU A 130 1.33 -12.03 -16.20
N PHE A 131 2.05 -13.13 -15.95
CA PHE A 131 3.24 -13.50 -16.68
C PHE A 131 2.86 -14.31 -17.92
N SER A 132 3.41 -13.90 -19.06
CA SER A 132 3.34 -14.65 -20.32
C SER A 132 4.67 -15.35 -20.55
N GLY A 133 4.70 -16.66 -20.31
CA GLY A 133 5.85 -17.49 -20.58
C GLY A 133 6.12 -17.68 -22.07
N THR A 134 7.32 -18.16 -22.36
CA THR A 134 7.79 -18.54 -23.70
C THR A 134 7.12 -19.81 -24.18
N GLN A 135 7.03 -19.97 -25.50
CA GLN A 135 6.57 -21.21 -26.12
C GLN A 135 7.60 -22.33 -25.90
N ALA A 136 7.16 -23.60 -25.94
CA ALA A 136 8.06 -24.75 -25.82
C ALA A 136 9.14 -24.82 -26.92
N SER A 137 8.92 -24.18 -28.07
CA SER A 137 9.89 -24.04 -29.18
C SER A 137 10.80 -22.83 -29.06
N GLU A 138 10.50 -21.90 -28.16
CA GLU A 138 11.34 -20.74 -27.86
C GLU A 138 12.30 -21.16 -26.75
N ASP A 139 13.41 -21.80 -27.15
CA ASP A 139 14.40 -22.37 -26.24
C ASP A 139 14.94 -21.29 -25.27
N PRO A 140 14.53 -21.33 -23.99
CA PRO A 140 15.02 -20.43 -22.97
C PRO A 140 16.12 -21.09 -22.12
N SER A 141 16.67 -22.24 -22.52
CA SER A 141 17.73 -22.98 -21.80
C SER A 141 19.01 -22.18 -21.63
N MET A 142 19.20 -21.15 -22.46
CA MET A 142 20.19 -20.08 -22.25
C MET A 142 19.55 -18.90 -21.52
N GLY A 143 18.82 -19.16 -20.43
CA GLY A 143 18.01 -18.17 -19.71
C GLY A 143 18.83 -16.96 -19.29
N PHE A 144 18.31 -15.76 -19.58
CA PHE A 144 18.92 -14.43 -19.55
C PHE A 144 19.38 -13.85 -20.92
N PRO A 145 20.41 -14.36 -21.63
CA PRO A 145 20.95 -13.71 -22.84
C PRO A 145 20.00 -13.58 -24.04
N ALA A 146 18.97 -14.43 -24.15
CA ALA A 146 17.99 -14.32 -25.25
C ALA A 146 16.89 -13.28 -25.00
N GLY A 147 16.68 -12.86 -23.74
CA GLY A 147 15.69 -11.85 -23.37
C GLY A 147 14.25 -12.20 -23.81
N LEU A 148 13.84 -13.47 -23.72
CA LEU A 148 12.50 -13.94 -24.11
C LEU A 148 11.57 -14.09 -22.90
N GLY A 149 10.25 -13.99 -23.12
CA GLY A 149 9.23 -14.08 -22.07
C GLY A 149 9.15 -12.84 -21.18
N THR A 150 8.08 -12.72 -20.40
CA THR A 150 7.93 -11.59 -19.47
C THR A 150 8.62 -11.90 -18.15
N PHE A 151 9.49 -11.02 -17.66
CA PHE A 151 10.18 -11.23 -16.39
C PHE A 151 10.59 -9.91 -15.72
N ILE A 152 10.88 -9.97 -14.43
CA ILE A 152 11.39 -8.83 -13.66
C ILE A 152 12.82 -9.14 -13.22
N ARG A 153 13.72 -8.20 -13.43
CA ARG A 153 15.10 -8.27 -12.94
C ARG A 153 15.28 -7.20 -11.87
N VAL A 154 15.31 -7.63 -10.62
CA VAL A 154 15.51 -6.77 -9.46
C VAL A 154 17.00 -6.59 -9.23
N LEU A 155 17.49 -5.36 -9.41
CA LEU A 155 18.88 -5.02 -9.11
C LEU A 155 19.06 -4.90 -7.59
N ASP A 156 20.05 -5.62 -7.05
CA ASP A 156 20.39 -5.56 -5.63
C ASP A 156 21.26 -4.34 -5.31
N SER A 157 20.69 -3.17 -5.56
CA SER A 157 21.31 -1.86 -5.35
C SER A 157 20.21 -0.82 -5.14
N ALA A 158 20.01 -0.40 -3.89
CA ALA A 158 18.95 0.54 -3.50
C ALA A 158 19.01 1.86 -4.29
N GLY A 159 17.90 2.21 -4.94
CA GLY A 159 17.72 3.47 -5.66
C GLY A 159 18.52 3.64 -6.95
N SER A 160 19.22 2.60 -7.44
CA SER A 160 20.09 2.76 -8.61
C SER A 160 19.31 2.92 -9.92
N GLN A 161 18.14 2.28 -10.06
CA GLN A 161 17.37 2.30 -11.29
C GLN A 161 16.49 3.55 -11.40
N PHE A 162 15.93 4.00 -10.27
CA PHE A 162 14.98 5.10 -10.21
C PHE A 162 15.33 6.09 -9.08
N PRO A 163 16.47 6.80 -9.16
CA PRO A 163 16.93 7.66 -8.08
C PRO A 163 15.98 8.84 -7.80
N ALA A 164 15.24 9.30 -8.81
CA ALA A 164 14.38 10.49 -8.70
C ALA A 164 13.19 10.34 -7.74
N PHE A 165 12.73 9.12 -7.46
CA PHE A 165 11.60 8.87 -6.54
C PHE A 165 11.84 7.72 -5.55
N SER A 166 13.11 7.37 -5.37
CA SER A 166 13.54 6.36 -4.41
C SER A 166 13.84 7.03 -3.06
N LYS A 167 13.31 6.45 -1.98
CA LYS A 167 13.54 6.92 -0.60
C LYS A 167 15.00 6.70 -0.17
N LYS A 168 15.63 5.62 -0.66
CA LYS A 168 17.03 5.26 -0.44
C LYS A 168 17.78 5.25 -1.77
N ASN A 169 18.87 6.00 -1.85
CA ASN A 169 19.71 6.15 -3.05
C ASN A 169 21.20 5.88 -2.76
N ASP A 170 21.49 5.07 -1.76
CA ASP A 170 22.86 4.78 -1.30
C ASP A 170 23.54 3.63 -2.09
N GLY A 171 22.80 2.94 -2.96
CA GLY A 171 23.31 1.79 -3.70
C GLY A 171 23.69 0.62 -2.80
N SER A 172 23.09 0.51 -1.61
CA SER A 172 23.26 -0.62 -0.70
C SER A 172 22.67 -1.91 -1.28
N ALA A 173 23.31 -3.04 -0.94
CA ALA A 173 22.76 -4.37 -1.24
C ALA A 173 21.78 -4.74 -0.12
N VAL A 174 20.53 -5.03 -0.48
CA VAL A 174 19.42 -5.21 0.46
C VAL A 174 18.96 -6.66 0.49
N ILE A 175 18.92 -7.31 -0.67
CA ILE A 175 18.41 -8.69 -0.85
C ILE A 175 19.57 -9.70 -0.85
N ASP A 176 20.63 -9.43 -0.09
CA ASP A 176 21.72 -10.38 0.17
C ASP A 176 21.47 -11.07 1.52
N PHE A 177 21.19 -12.38 1.50
CA PHE A 177 20.68 -13.09 2.68
C PHE A 177 21.71 -13.19 3.80
N GLY A 178 23.00 -13.31 3.45
CA GLY A 178 24.09 -13.41 4.41
C GLY A 178 23.90 -14.60 5.35
N THR A 179 23.83 -14.33 6.65
CA THR A 179 23.56 -15.36 7.68
C THR A 179 22.13 -15.33 8.20
N ASN A 180 21.24 -14.52 7.63
CA ASN A 180 19.86 -14.43 8.13
C ASN A 180 19.01 -15.63 7.66
N PRO A 181 18.02 -16.08 8.44
CA PRO A 181 16.90 -16.81 7.87
C PRO A 181 16.16 -15.93 6.86
N PHE A 182 15.49 -16.55 5.89
CA PHE A 182 14.76 -15.79 4.85
C PHE A 182 13.52 -16.53 4.39
N SER A 183 12.58 -15.78 3.82
CA SER A 183 11.34 -16.31 3.26
C SER A 183 10.95 -15.60 1.97
N PHE A 184 10.46 -16.35 1.00
CA PHE A 184 9.65 -15.84 -0.11
C PHE A 184 8.19 -16.09 0.21
N GLU A 185 7.35 -15.06 0.12
CA GLU A 185 5.90 -15.16 0.34
C GLU A 185 5.18 -14.49 -0.82
N PHE A 186 4.20 -15.18 -1.43
CA PHE A 186 3.48 -14.68 -2.61
C PHE A 186 2.22 -15.50 -2.87
N PHE A 187 1.28 -14.96 -3.65
CA PHE A 187 0.24 -15.77 -4.27
C PHE A 187 0.62 -16.12 -5.69
N PHE A 188 0.35 -17.36 -6.07
CA PHE A 188 0.56 -17.81 -7.43
C PHE A 188 -0.63 -18.62 -7.93
N ARG A 189 -1.00 -18.36 -9.18
CA ARG A 189 -1.98 -19.14 -9.95
C ARG A 189 -1.30 -19.69 -11.18
N ALA A 190 -1.03 -21.00 -11.16
CA ALA A 190 -0.57 -21.72 -12.33
C ALA A 190 -1.72 -21.86 -13.36
N PRO A 191 -1.47 -21.70 -14.67
CA PRO A 191 -2.47 -21.96 -15.71
C PRO A 191 -2.93 -23.43 -15.72
N GLU A 192 -4.18 -23.69 -16.13
CA GLU A 192 -4.75 -25.05 -16.28
C GLU A 192 -4.25 -25.74 -17.57
N GLU A 193 -2.93 -25.77 -17.74
CA GLU A 193 -2.26 -26.23 -18.95
C GLU A 193 -1.03 -27.06 -18.59
N VAL A 194 -0.55 -27.86 -19.54
CA VAL A 194 0.76 -28.53 -19.43
C VAL A 194 1.86 -27.48 -19.43
N ASN A 195 2.87 -27.64 -18.56
CA ASN A 195 3.99 -26.72 -18.46
C ASN A 195 5.33 -27.46 -18.44
N GLY A 196 6.35 -26.82 -19.00
CA GLY A 196 7.74 -27.20 -18.78
C GLY A 196 8.28 -26.68 -17.45
N ALA A 197 9.51 -27.05 -17.12
CA ALA A 197 10.25 -26.49 -15.98
C ALA A 197 10.37 -24.96 -16.11
N GLN A 198 9.91 -24.23 -15.08
CA GLN A 198 9.85 -22.77 -15.03
C GLN A 198 10.39 -22.25 -13.70
N ILE A 199 10.95 -21.04 -13.69
CA ILE A 199 11.45 -20.39 -12.46
C ILE A 199 10.51 -19.25 -12.06
N ILE A 200 10.09 -19.25 -10.79
CA ILE A 200 9.30 -18.16 -10.20
C ILE A 200 10.24 -17.11 -9.61
N PHE A 201 11.16 -17.52 -8.73
CA PHE A 201 12.16 -16.64 -8.12
C PHE A 201 13.54 -17.29 -8.22
N GLN A 202 14.55 -16.53 -8.64
CA GLN A 202 15.94 -16.99 -8.56
C GLN A 202 16.91 -15.87 -8.26
N LYS A 203 17.70 -16.03 -7.20
CA LYS A 203 18.91 -15.26 -6.94
C LYS A 203 20.11 -16.19 -7.08
N ARG A 204 21.02 -15.90 -8.01
CA ARG A 204 22.06 -16.84 -8.42
C ARG A 204 23.41 -16.14 -8.64
N LYS A 205 24.48 -16.77 -8.16
CA LYS A 205 25.88 -16.44 -8.49
C LYS A 205 26.48 -17.47 -9.46
N SER A 206 26.19 -18.75 -9.26
CA SER A 206 26.61 -19.89 -10.09
C SER A 206 25.57 -21.03 -9.95
N SER A 207 25.64 -22.10 -10.74
CA SER A 207 24.62 -23.19 -10.67
C SER A 207 24.60 -23.90 -9.32
N ASP A 208 25.74 -23.93 -8.63
CA ASP A 208 25.93 -24.47 -7.28
C ASP A 208 25.78 -23.42 -6.17
N PHE A 209 25.51 -22.15 -6.50
CA PHE A 209 25.29 -21.07 -5.54
C PHE A 209 24.07 -20.23 -5.94
N ALA A 210 22.91 -20.70 -5.52
CA ALA A 210 21.61 -20.19 -5.94
C ALA A 210 20.53 -20.42 -4.88
N VAL A 211 19.61 -19.48 -4.76
CA VAL A 211 18.33 -19.65 -4.06
C VAL A 211 17.26 -19.61 -5.13
N THR A 212 16.42 -20.65 -5.23
CA THR A 212 15.45 -20.79 -6.33
C THR A 212 14.13 -21.36 -5.86
N VAL A 213 13.04 -20.73 -6.31
CA VAL A 213 11.67 -21.24 -6.27
C VAL A 213 11.23 -21.47 -7.71
N ALA A 214 10.82 -22.70 -8.04
CA ALA A 214 10.57 -23.14 -9.42
C ALA A 214 9.34 -24.05 -9.51
N LEU A 215 8.76 -24.16 -10.69
CA LEU A 215 7.75 -25.15 -11.04
C LEU A 215 8.40 -26.28 -11.81
N ASN A 216 8.10 -27.52 -11.43
CA ASN A 216 8.54 -28.68 -12.17
C ASN A 216 7.78 -28.82 -13.50
N THR A 217 8.34 -29.60 -14.42
CA THR A 217 7.62 -30.02 -15.62
C THR A 217 6.42 -30.87 -15.21
N SER A 218 5.23 -30.52 -15.70
CA SER A 218 4.00 -31.26 -15.41
C SER A 218 3.19 -31.46 -16.68
N THR A 219 2.81 -32.71 -16.93
CA THR A 219 1.84 -33.11 -17.95
C THR A 219 0.39 -33.07 -17.45
N SER A 220 0.18 -32.82 -16.15
CA SER A 220 -1.14 -32.60 -15.56
C SER A 220 -1.62 -31.19 -15.87
N VAL A 221 -2.93 -31.03 -16.11
CA VAL A 221 -3.59 -29.73 -16.22
C VAL A 221 -4.20 -29.27 -14.89
N THR A 222 -4.21 -30.14 -13.87
CA THR A 222 -4.82 -29.88 -12.56
C THR A 222 -3.82 -29.54 -11.47
N ASP A 223 -2.56 -29.95 -11.61
CA ASP A 223 -1.55 -29.83 -10.57
C ASP A 223 -0.12 -29.71 -11.14
N VAL A 224 0.75 -29.11 -10.34
CA VAL A 224 2.19 -29.01 -10.61
C VAL A 224 2.97 -29.00 -9.30
N ASP A 225 4.17 -29.58 -9.31
CA ASP A 225 5.06 -29.53 -8.17
C ASP A 225 5.86 -28.23 -8.15
N LEU A 226 5.74 -27.51 -7.04
CA LEU A 226 6.60 -26.40 -6.66
C LEU A 226 7.86 -26.95 -5.99
N ILE A 227 9.01 -26.42 -6.39
CA ILE A 227 10.34 -26.78 -5.86
C ILE A 227 10.93 -25.54 -5.19
N PHE A 228 11.44 -25.71 -3.97
CA PHE A 228 12.27 -24.72 -3.29
C PHE A 228 13.65 -25.30 -3.00
N SER A 229 14.69 -24.64 -3.52
CA SER A 229 16.08 -25.08 -3.43
C SER A 229 17.00 -23.97 -2.97
N VAL A 230 17.97 -24.33 -2.13
CA VAL A 230 19.05 -23.46 -1.69
C VAL A 230 20.38 -24.19 -1.82
N ASN A 231 21.25 -23.64 -2.65
CA ASN A 231 22.58 -24.14 -2.96
C ASN A 231 23.63 -23.14 -2.46
N SER A 232 24.59 -23.65 -1.68
CA SER A 232 25.75 -22.92 -1.18
C SER A 232 27.02 -23.75 -1.42
N GLY A 233 27.42 -23.87 -2.69
CA GLY A 233 28.52 -24.71 -3.14
C GLY A 233 28.19 -26.20 -2.99
N SER A 234 28.87 -26.86 -2.05
CA SER A 234 28.68 -28.29 -1.76
C SER A 234 27.46 -28.59 -0.89
N ALA A 235 26.96 -27.59 -0.15
CA ALA A 235 25.76 -27.74 0.68
C ALA A 235 24.51 -27.40 -0.14
N ARG A 236 23.57 -28.33 -0.22
CA ARG A 236 22.34 -28.19 -1.02
C ARG A 236 21.14 -28.73 -0.23
N LEU A 237 20.15 -27.88 -0.05
CA LEU A 237 18.86 -28.24 0.53
C LEU A 237 17.78 -28.05 -0.54
N ILE A 238 16.83 -28.97 -0.59
CA ILE A 238 15.71 -28.92 -1.53
C ILE A 238 14.47 -29.52 -0.89
N THR A 239 13.31 -29.00 -1.27
CA THR A 239 11.99 -29.50 -0.88
C THR A 239 10.99 -29.24 -2.01
N SER A 240 9.90 -30.00 -2.06
CA SER A 240 8.84 -29.81 -3.03
C SER A 240 7.46 -30.02 -2.42
N ALA A 241 6.46 -29.38 -3.02
CA ALA A 241 5.05 -29.53 -2.68
C ALA A 241 4.19 -29.37 -3.94
N SER A 242 3.09 -30.12 -4.02
CA SER A 242 2.14 -30.01 -5.14
C SER A 242 1.18 -28.82 -4.90
N ILE A 243 0.89 -28.06 -5.95
CA ILE A 243 -0.10 -26.98 -5.97
C ILE A 243 -1.16 -27.22 -7.05
N GLU A 244 -2.40 -26.80 -6.79
CA GLU A 244 -3.51 -26.89 -7.75
C GLU A 244 -3.36 -25.80 -8.84
N LYS A 245 -3.54 -26.19 -10.10
CA LYS A 245 -3.63 -25.27 -11.24
C LYS A 245 -5.01 -24.63 -11.29
N GLY A 246 -5.11 -23.44 -11.88
CA GLY A 246 -6.40 -22.77 -12.06
C GLY A 246 -6.98 -22.13 -10.80
N LYS A 247 -6.21 -22.02 -9.71
CA LYS A 247 -6.58 -21.28 -8.49
C LYS A 247 -5.36 -20.59 -7.88
N PHE A 248 -5.57 -19.49 -7.17
CA PHE A 248 -4.50 -18.85 -6.41
C PHE A 248 -4.19 -19.69 -5.17
N SER A 249 -2.91 -20.00 -4.98
CA SER A 249 -2.38 -20.60 -3.76
C SER A 249 -1.45 -19.60 -3.07
N HIS A 250 -1.63 -19.39 -1.77
CA HIS A 250 -0.66 -18.67 -0.93
C HIS A 250 0.54 -19.57 -0.69
N ILE A 251 1.74 -19.11 -1.03
CA ILE A 251 2.97 -19.89 -0.93
C ILE A 251 3.93 -19.14 -0.02
N CYS A 252 4.48 -19.86 0.96
CA CYS A 252 5.61 -19.36 1.76
C CYS A 252 6.75 -20.38 1.73
N ALA A 253 7.88 -19.99 1.14
CA ALA A 253 9.09 -20.80 1.06
C ALA A 253 10.15 -20.20 1.99
N THR A 254 10.46 -20.91 3.09
CA THR A 254 11.30 -20.40 4.18
C THR A 254 12.54 -21.26 4.39
N TYR A 255 13.71 -20.64 4.46
CA TYR A 255 14.88 -21.27 5.08
C TYR A 255 14.94 -20.83 6.54
N ASP A 256 14.67 -21.77 7.43
CA ASP A 256 14.77 -21.56 8.87
C ASP A 256 16.17 -21.95 9.33
N ARG A 257 17.02 -20.95 9.54
CA ARG A 257 18.39 -21.15 10.02
C ARG A 257 18.45 -21.40 11.54
N ASP A 258 17.54 -20.78 12.29
CA ASP A 258 17.67 -20.64 13.74
C ASP A 258 17.14 -21.86 14.50
N SER A 259 16.04 -22.46 14.01
CA SER A 259 15.39 -23.59 14.69
C SER A 259 15.69 -24.91 13.98
N THR A 260 15.18 -25.11 12.76
CA THR A 260 15.24 -26.42 12.10
C THR A 260 16.45 -26.62 11.20
N ARG A 261 17.10 -25.54 10.75
CA ARG A 261 18.19 -25.54 9.75
C ARG A 261 17.75 -26.22 8.45
N SER A 262 16.45 -26.12 8.12
CA SER A 262 15.83 -26.81 6.99
C SER A 262 15.06 -25.84 6.12
N LEU A 263 14.74 -26.27 4.90
CA LEU A 263 13.74 -25.60 4.08
C LEU A 263 12.36 -26.05 4.53
N LEU A 264 11.42 -25.11 4.57
CA LEU A 264 10.03 -25.30 4.90
C LEU A 264 9.20 -24.71 3.77
N LEU A 265 8.22 -25.46 3.29
CA LEU A 265 7.32 -25.05 2.22
C LEU A 265 5.88 -25.11 2.71
N TYR A 266 5.27 -23.94 2.82
CA TYR A 266 3.89 -23.76 3.21
C TYR A 266 3.05 -23.47 1.96
N VAL A 267 1.89 -24.12 1.88
CA VAL A 267 0.88 -23.88 0.84
C VAL A 267 -0.45 -23.67 1.53
N SER A 268 -1.11 -22.55 1.22
CA SER A 268 -2.36 -22.11 1.87
C SER A 268 -2.24 -22.16 3.39
N GLU A 269 -1.22 -21.45 3.90
CA GLU A 269 -0.97 -21.25 5.34
C GLU A 269 -0.77 -22.55 6.16
N SER A 270 -0.52 -23.68 5.49
CA SER A 270 -0.22 -24.97 6.11
C SER A 270 1.16 -25.47 5.67
N LEU A 271 1.95 -26.02 6.60
CA LEU A 271 3.23 -26.66 6.28
C LEU A 271 2.97 -27.96 5.52
N VAL A 272 3.36 -28.00 4.24
CA VAL A 272 3.16 -29.18 3.38
C VAL A 272 4.42 -30.02 3.30
N SER A 273 5.59 -29.39 3.27
CA SER A 273 6.85 -30.09 3.04
C SER A 273 8.02 -29.44 3.75
N SER A 274 9.04 -30.24 4.07
CA SER A 274 10.31 -29.80 4.61
C SER A 274 11.46 -30.55 3.95
N SER A 275 12.64 -29.94 3.85
CA SER A 275 13.82 -30.63 3.32
C SER A 275 14.17 -31.86 4.17
N SER A 276 14.51 -32.98 3.52
CA SER A 276 14.88 -34.23 4.18
C SER A 276 16.18 -34.15 4.98
N ARG A 277 16.99 -33.12 4.71
CA ARG A 277 18.22 -32.80 5.42
C ARG A 277 18.06 -31.45 6.10
N ALA A 278 18.72 -31.32 7.25
CA ALA A 278 18.93 -30.05 7.92
C ALA A 278 20.43 -29.73 7.86
N TYR A 279 20.76 -28.52 7.42
CA TYR A 279 22.14 -28.06 7.32
C TYR A 279 22.18 -26.56 7.56
N GLU A 280 23.08 -26.13 8.45
CA GLU A 280 23.35 -24.70 8.59
C GLU A 280 24.25 -24.25 7.45
N LEU A 281 23.65 -23.64 6.44
CA LEU A 281 24.37 -23.06 5.30
C LEU A 281 25.35 -21.99 5.78
N ASP A 282 26.49 -21.86 5.10
CA ASP A 282 27.43 -20.76 5.39
C ASP A 282 26.81 -19.40 4.96
N THR A 283 27.62 -18.36 4.90
CA THR A 283 27.19 -17.03 4.47
C THR A 283 26.72 -17.06 3.02
N LEU A 284 25.43 -16.86 2.80
CA LEU A 284 24.80 -16.77 1.50
C LEU A 284 24.99 -15.37 0.91
N SER A 285 26.21 -15.07 0.44
CA SER A 285 26.51 -13.80 -0.24
C SER A 285 26.55 -13.92 -1.76
N PHE A 286 25.69 -13.14 -2.41
CA PHE A 286 25.50 -13.11 -3.85
C PHE A 286 26.25 -11.98 -4.55
N ASN A 287 27.03 -11.16 -3.84
CA ASN A 287 27.82 -10.06 -4.42
C ASN A 287 26.99 -9.15 -5.35
N ARG A 288 25.79 -8.73 -4.90
CA ARG A 288 24.85 -7.90 -5.67
C ARG A 288 24.28 -8.55 -6.94
N ALA A 289 24.31 -9.89 -7.04
CA ALA A 289 23.61 -10.56 -8.13
C ALA A 289 22.10 -10.23 -8.08
N PRO A 290 21.48 -9.95 -9.23
CA PRO A 290 20.07 -9.60 -9.29
C PRO A 290 19.19 -10.78 -8.85
N LEU A 291 18.01 -10.47 -8.34
CA LEU A 291 16.93 -11.43 -8.17
C LEU A 291 16.06 -11.39 -9.44
N PHE A 292 15.85 -12.54 -10.05
CA PHE A 292 14.93 -12.70 -11.16
C PHE A 292 13.58 -13.21 -10.68
N ILE A 293 12.50 -12.64 -11.24
CA ILE A 293 11.13 -13.08 -11.05
C ILE A 293 10.55 -13.43 -12.41
N GLY A 294 10.05 -14.65 -12.56
CA GLY A 294 9.45 -15.17 -13.80
C GLY A 294 10.44 -15.68 -14.85
N SER A 295 11.74 -15.68 -14.53
CA SER A 295 12.81 -16.23 -15.37
C SER A 295 14.00 -16.63 -14.51
N GLY A 296 14.92 -17.41 -15.08
CA GLY A 296 16.16 -17.79 -14.45
C GLY A 296 16.97 -18.73 -15.34
N SER A 297 17.95 -19.38 -14.74
CA SER A 297 18.92 -20.24 -15.42
C SER A 297 19.13 -21.53 -14.63
N LEU A 298 19.77 -22.52 -15.25
CA LEU A 298 20.03 -23.83 -14.66
C LEU A 298 20.66 -23.78 -13.25
N PHE A 299 20.23 -24.67 -12.36
CA PHE A 299 20.86 -24.85 -11.05
C PHE A 299 21.04 -26.33 -10.71
N ASP A 300 22.05 -26.61 -9.89
CA ASP A 300 22.38 -27.96 -9.49
C ASP A 300 21.37 -28.50 -8.49
N VAL A 301 21.00 -29.76 -8.62
CA VAL A 301 20.08 -30.46 -7.70
C VAL A 301 20.88 -31.50 -6.89
N PRO A 302 20.49 -31.81 -5.64
CA PRO A 302 21.13 -32.89 -4.90
C PRO A 302 20.95 -34.27 -5.56
N ALA A 303 21.96 -35.14 -5.49
CA ALA A 303 21.95 -36.46 -6.13
C ALA A 303 20.77 -37.38 -5.75
N TYR A 304 20.14 -37.15 -4.60
CA TYR A 304 19.01 -37.93 -4.10
C TYR A 304 17.65 -37.39 -4.53
N PHE A 305 17.59 -36.16 -5.05
CA PHE A 305 16.34 -35.54 -5.45
C PHE A 305 16.11 -35.80 -6.93
N ASP A 306 14.91 -36.29 -7.25
CA ASP A 306 14.50 -36.59 -8.61
C ASP A 306 13.33 -35.67 -8.98
N HIS A 307 13.55 -34.84 -10.01
CA HIS A 307 12.52 -33.98 -10.60
C HIS A 307 12.19 -34.33 -12.04
N SER A 308 13.04 -35.12 -12.70
CA SER A 308 13.02 -35.35 -14.15
C SER A 308 13.06 -36.84 -14.53
N GLY A 309 12.91 -37.75 -13.56
CA GLY A 309 13.09 -39.19 -13.71
C GLY A 309 14.56 -39.63 -13.69
N THR A 310 15.49 -38.70 -13.44
CA THR A 310 16.93 -38.94 -13.30
C THR A 310 17.42 -38.24 -12.03
N PRO A 311 17.62 -38.98 -10.92
CA PRO A 311 18.08 -38.40 -9.66
C PRO A 311 19.37 -37.61 -9.80
N GLY A 312 19.40 -36.39 -9.27
CA GLY A 312 20.57 -35.51 -9.33
C GLY A 312 20.81 -34.79 -10.66
N ALA A 313 19.95 -34.99 -11.67
CA ALA A 313 20.00 -34.18 -12.88
C ALA A 313 19.79 -32.70 -12.52
N PRO A 314 20.59 -31.77 -13.08
CA PRO A 314 20.39 -30.35 -12.81
C PRO A 314 18.99 -29.91 -13.25
N PHE A 315 18.45 -28.91 -12.57
CA PHE A 315 17.18 -28.31 -12.98
C PHE A 315 17.49 -27.32 -14.10
N ASP A 316 16.94 -27.56 -15.28
CA ASP A 316 17.12 -26.71 -16.46
C ASP A 316 15.76 -26.09 -16.85
N PRO A 317 15.58 -24.76 -16.73
CA PRO A 317 14.34 -24.12 -17.13
C PRO A 317 14.15 -24.17 -18.65
N VAL A 318 13.11 -24.86 -19.10
CA VAL A 318 12.75 -24.97 -20.52
C VAL A 318 11.69 -23.97 -20.95
N GLN A 319 11.10 -23.23 -20.00
CA GLN A 319 10.15 -22.14 -20.24
C GLN A 319 10.35 -21.00 -19.23
N THR A 320 9.99 -19.77 -19.62
CA THR A 320 9.75 -18.69 -18.65
C THR A 320 8.38 -18.83 -17.99
N LEU A 321 8.16 -18.15 -16.87
CA LEU A 321 6.96 -18.33 -16.06
C LEU A 321 5.69 -17.95 -16.82
N SER A 322 4.70 -18.83 -16.77
CA SER A 322 3.32 -18.53 -17.14
C SER A 322 2.43 -18.61 -15.91
N GLY A 323 1.58 -17.61 -15.70
CA GLY A 323 0.64 -17.61 -14.57
C GLY A 323 0.39 -16.22 -14.00
N ALA A 324 -0.43 -16.14 -12.96
CA ALA A 324 -0.66 -14.90 -12.22
C ALA A 324 0.15 -14.91 -10.93
N LEU A 325 0.86 -13.82 -10.65
CA LEU A 325 1.62 -13.61 -9.42
C LEU A 325 1.10 -12.37 -8.71
N ASP A 326 0.85 -12.50 -7.40
CA ASP A 326 0.44 -11.39 -6.54
C ASP A 326 1.31 -11.35 -5.28
N GLU A 327 1.42 -10.17 -4.66
CA GLU A 327 2.02 -9.96 -3.33
C GLU A 327 3.42 -10.60 -3.18
N ALA A 328 4.31 -10.38 -4.15
CA ALA A 328 5.66 -10.93 -4.13
C ALA A 328 6.52 -10.25 -3.05
N ARG A 329 6.75 -10.97 -1.94
CA ARG A 329 7.47 -10.50 -0.75
C ARG A 329 8.75 -11.31 -0.51
N VAL A 330 9.81 -10.62 -0.11
CA VAL A 330 11.07 -11.24 0.36
C VAL A 330 11.39 -10.72 1.75
N PHE A 331 11.59 -11.65 2.69
CA PHE A 331 11.93 -11.34 4.08
C PHE A 331 13.31 -11.86 4.44
N HIS A 332 14.03 -11.12 5.29
CA HIS A 332 15.17 -11.65 6.06
C HIS A 332 14.70 -12.09 7.46
N SER A 333 13.68 -12.94 7.46
CA SER A 333 13.20 -13.65 8.63
C SER A 333 12.41 -14.89 8.20
N THR A 334 12.15 -15.80 9.13
CA THR A 334 11.11 -16.82 8.96
C THR A 334 9.72 -16.18 9.05
N ARG A 335 8.70 -16.84 8.47
CA ARG A 335 7.29 -16.44 8.54
C ARG A 335 6.49 -17.54 9.23
N THR A 336 5.94 -17.24 10.40
CA THR A 336 5.15 -18.20 11.19
C THR A 336 3.73 -18.33 10.63
N ILE A 337 3.07 -19.46 10.87
CA ILE A 337 1.68 -19.68 10.42
C ILE A 337 0.72 -18.56 10.91
N PRO A 338 0.77 -18.10 12.18
CA PRO A 338 -0.07 -16.98 12.61
C PRO A 338 0.18 -15.68 11.83
N GLU A 339 1.44 -15.38 11.50
CA GLU A 339 1.77 -14.21 10.67
C GLU A 339 1.27 -14.37 9.24
N GLN A 340 1.39 -15.58 8.66
CA GLN A 340 0.85 -15.89 7.33
C GLN A 340 -0.68 -15.74 7.28
N LEU A 341 -1.40 -16.21 8.31
CA LEU A 341 -2.86 -16.05 8.39
C LEU A 341 -3.29 -14.58 8.55
N LEU A 342 -2.53 -13.79 9.30
CA LEU A 342 -2.85 -12.38 9.56
C LEU A 342 -2.53 -11.46 8.37
N ASP A 343 -1.37 -11.67 7.75
CA ASP A 343 -0.82 -10.78 6.73
C ASP A 343 -0.96 -11.33 5.31
N GLY A 344 -1.32 -12.61 5.16
CA GLY A 344 -1.41 -13.27 3.87
C GLY A 344 -2.46 -12.63 2.97
N ARG A 345 -3.59 -12.17 3.53
CA ARG A 345 -4.73 -11.65 2.73
C ARG A 345 -4.86 -10.14 2.72
N LYS A 346 -3.90 -9.40 3.28
CA LYS A 346 -3.88 -7.93 3.32
C LYS A 346 -2.51 -7.39 2.94
N SER A 347 -2.46 -6.18 2.40
CA SER A 347 -1.17 -5.54 2.15
C SER A 347 -0.46 -5.21 3.46
N ILE A 348 0.85 -5.43 3.48
CA ILE A 348 1.71 -5.09 4.62
C ILE A 348 2.45 -3.78 4.37
N TYR A 349 3.12 -3.28 5.40
CA TYR A 349 3.90 -2.04 5.34
C TYR A 349 5.40 -2.31 5.48
N SER A 350 6.21 -1.31 5.17
CA SER A 350 7.67 -1.40 5.34
C SER A 350 8.01 -1.78 6.78
N SER A 351 8.94 -2.73 6.92
CA SER A 351 9.50 -3.16 8.20
C SER A 351 10.96 -3.58 7.99
N ASP A 352 11.74 -3.63 9.06
CA ASP A 352 13.16 -4.00 8.98
C ASP A 352 13.39 -5.40 8.40
N LYS A 353 12.41 -6.31 8.57
CA LYS A 353 12.48 -7.69 8.07
C LYS A 353 12.14 -7.79 6.58
N LEU A 354 11.29 -6.90 6.06
CA LEU A 354 10.82 -6.91 4.68
C LEU A 354 11.86 -6.24 3.77
N LYS A 355 12.39 -6.99 2.80
CA LYS A 355 13.50 -6.56 1.93
C LYS A 355 13.06 -6.19 0.52
N LEU A 356 12.02 -6.84 0.02
CA LEU A 356 11.41 -6.56 -1.28
C LEU A 356 9.91 -6.79 -1.16
N TYR A 357 9.12 -5.92 -1.76
CA TYR A 357 7.68 -6.11 -1.80
C TYR A 357 7.05 -5.50 -3.06
N PHE A 358 6.57 -6.36 -3.95
CA PHE A 358 5.78 -5.97 -5.11
C PHE A 358 4.32 -6.36 -4.92
N LYS A 359 3.46 -5.34 -4.87
CA LYS A 359 1.99 -5.49 -4.79
C LYS A 359 1.34 -5.79 -6.14
N PHE A 360 1.98 -5.39 -7.24
CA PHE A 360 1.43 -5.45 -8.59
C PHE A 360 0.09 -4.71 -8.80
N ASN A 361 -0.19 -3.72 -7.95
CA ASN A 361 -1.39 -2.91 -7.99
C ASN A 361 -1.28 -1.69 -8.93
N GLU A 362 -0.23 -1.58 -9.76
CA GLU A 362 -0.16 -0.53 -10.79
C GLU A 362 -1.17 -0.81 -11.93
N PRO A 363 -1.81 0.23 -12.49
CA PRO A 363 -2.95 0.06 -13.39
C PRO A 363 -2.56 -0.45 -14.78
N SER A 364 -3.53 -1.02 -15.48
CA SER A 364 -3.46 -1.19 -16.93
C SER A 364 -3.84 0.11 -17.65
N GLY A 365 -3.10 0.52 -18.68
CA GLY A 365 -3.43 1.72 -19.44
C GLY A 365 -2.23 2.26 -20.20
N SER A 366 -2.41 3.41 -20.86
CA SER A 366 -1.30 4.17 -21.46
C SER A 366 -0.84 5.19 -20.46
N PHE A 367 0.41 5.13 -20.03
CA PHE A 367 1.03 6.19 -19.26
C PHE A 367 2.55 6.06 -19.31
N ASN A 368 3.26 7.08 -18.86
CA ASN A 368 4.71 7.05 -18.86
C ASN A 368 5.20 6.00 -17.85
N ILE A 369 6.09 5.11 -18.33
CA ILE A 369 6.68 4.02 -17.55
C ILE A 369 5.64 2.98 -17.07
N GLU A 370 4.74 2.58 -17.96
CA GLU A 370 3.73 1.51 -17.72
C GLU A 370 4.32 0.14 -17.33
N ASN A 371 5.60 -0.09 -17.63
CA ASN A 371 6.31 -1.32 -17.29
C ASN A 371 7.01 -1.28 -15.92
N VAL A 372 6.85 -0.23 -15.12
CA VAL A 372 7.46 -0.16 -13.77
C VAL A 372 6.75 -1.09 -12.79
N VAL A 373 7.49 -1.54 -11.77
CA VAL A 373 6.96 -2.19 -10.57
C VAL A 373 7.55 -1.48 -9.36
N LEU A 374 6.67 -0.97 -8.50
CA LEU A 374 7.04 -0.20 -7.32
C LEU A 374 7.32 -1.14 -6.14
N ASP A 375 8.45 -0.89 -5.46
CA ASP A 375 8.84 -1.58 -4.24
C ASP A 375 8.24 -0.90 -3.01
N SER A 376 7.27 -1.56 -2.39
CA SER A 376 6.61 -1.12 -1.16
C SER A 376 7.38 -1.50 0.12
N SER A 377 8.55 -2.14 0.03
CA SER A 377 9.32 -2.54 1.21
C SER A 377 10.07 -1.39 1.90
N GLY A 378 10.20 -0.23 1.24
CA GLY A 378 10.99 0.91 1.72
C GLY A 378 12.49 0.82 1.41
N ASN A 379 12.92 -0.17 0.64
CA ASN A 379 14.32 -0.35 0.25
C ASN A 379 14.66 0.16 -1.15
N SER A 380 13.66 0.71 -1.86
CA SER A 380 13.85 1.38 -3.16
C SER A 380 14.41 0.45 -4.25
N LEU A 381 13.95 -0.80 -4.26
CA LEU A 381 14.28 -1.80 -5.29
C LEU A 381 13.26 -1.78 -6.46
N ASN A 382 12.75 -0.58 -6.78
CA ASN A 382 11.85 -0.35 -7.90
C ASN A 382 12.46 -0.93 -9.18
N SER A 383 11.67 -1.68 -9.95
CA SER A 383 12.14 -2.48 -11.08
C SER A 383 11.27 -2.27 -12.32
N THR A 384 11.68 -2.85 -13.45
CA THR A 384 10.90 -2.84 -14.70
C THR A 384 10.62 -4.24 -15.19
N ILE A 385 9.44 -4.43 -15.78
CA ILE A 385 9.04 -5.64 -16.50
C ILE A 385 9.70 -5.63 -17.87
N SER A 386 10.42 -6.70 -18.17
CA SER A 386 11.02 -6.98 -19.48
C SER A 386 9.97 -7.60 -20.40
N ASN A 387 10.03 -7.27 -21.70
CA ASN A 387 9.03 -7.68 -22.69
C ASN A 387 7.59 -7.34 -22.30
N PHE A 388 7.43 -6.20 -21.63
CA PHE A 388 6.11 -5.69 -21.27
C PHE A 388 5.29 -5.45 -22.54
N SER A 389 4.10 -6.04 -22.59
CA SER A 389 3.12 -5.76 -23.63
C SER A 389 1.80 -5.31 -23.04
N ARG A 390 1.37 -4.11 -23.41
CA ARG A 390 0.06 -3.58 -23.01
C ARG A 390 -1.10 -4.35 -23.66
N TYR A 391 -0.89 -4.84 -24.88
CA TYR A 391 -1.89 -5.60 -25.63
C TYR A 391 -1.29 -6.95 -26.01
N LEU A 392 -1.91 -8.05 -25.60
CA LEU A 392 -1.65 -9.36 -26.20
C LEU A 392 -2.30 -9.39 -27.60
N ASN A 393 -1.81 -8.59 -28.55
CA ASN A 393 -2.21 -8.73 -29.94
C ASN A 393 -1.40 -9.85 -30.57
N ASN A 394 -1.79 -11.09 -30.28
CA ASN A 394 -1.50 -12.21 -31.15
C ASN A 394 -2.86 -12.82 -31.47
N GLU A 395 -3.16 -13.06 -32.74
CA GLU A 395 -4.50 -13.47 -33.24
C GLU A 395 -5.05 -14.79 -32.60
N ASN A 396 -4.32 -15.40 -31.68
CA ASN A 396 -4.67 -16.60 -30.92
C ASN A 396 -4.35 -16.53 -29.40
N ARG A 397 -4.06 -15.36 -28.83
CA ARG A 397 -3.84 -15.17 -27.37
C ARG A 397 -4.76 -14.06 -26.86
N GLY A 398 -5.58 -14.38 -25.87
CA GLY A 398 -6.73 -13.56 -25.43
C GLY A 398 -6.45 -12.07 -25.18
N THR A 399 -7.51 -11.28 -25.26
CA THR A 399 -7.55 -9.81 -25.19
C THR A 399 -7.28 -9.22 -23.79
N GLY A 400 -6.12 -9.47 -23.18
CA GLY A 400 -5.73 -8.88 -21.90
C GLY A 400 -4.25 -8.53 -21.83
N GLY A 401 -3.89 -7.32 -21.40
CA GLY A 401 -2.49 -6.96 -21.10
C GLY A 401 -1.99 -7.65 -19.83
N LEU A 402 -0.68 -7.59 -19.54
CA LEU A 402 -0.09 -8.18 -18.32
C LEU A 402 -0.74 -7.70 -17.02
N ARG A 403 -1.37 -6.51 -17.03
CA ARG A 403 -2.05 -5.88 -15.89
C ARG A 403 -3.59 -5.88 -16.02
N SER A 404 -4.14 -6.57 -17.01
CA SER A 404 -5.59 -6.69 -17.20
C SER A 404 -6.15 -7.84 -16.36
N THR A 405 -6.39 -7.56 -15.08
CA THR A 405 -6.66 -8.57 -14.03
C THR A 405 -8.12 -9.03 -13.94
N GLY A 406 -9.05 -8.35 -14.62
CA GLY A 406 -10.49 -8.65 -14.55
C GLY A 406 -10.92 -10.04 -15.05
N SER A 407 -9.98 -10.89 -15.48
CA SER A 407 -10.24 -12.29 -15.86
C SER A 407 -10.30 -13.23 -14.66
N TYR A 408 -9.77 -12.85 -13.50
CA TYR A 408 -9.74 -13.68 -12.29
C TYR A 408 -10.02 -12.87 -11.03
N ASP A 409 -10.57 -13.52 -10.01
CA ASP A 409 -10.76 -12.90 -8.70
C ASP A 409 -9.40 -12.65 -8.02
N ASN A 410 -9.25 -11.47 -7.42
CA ASN A 410 -8.06 -11.09 -6.65
C ASN A 410 -7.97 -11.93 -5.36
N PRO A 411 -6.83 -12.59 -5.05
CA PRO A 411 -6.67 -13.37 -3.82
C PRO A 411 -6.71 -12.54 -2.53
N MET A 412 -6.50 -11.23 -2.61
CA MET A 412 -6.37 -10.31 -1.48
C MET A 412 -7.72 -9.79 -0.95
N THR A 413 -8.44 -10.65 -0.22
CA THR A 413 -9.77 -10.32 0.33
C THR A 413 -9.77 -9.24 1.42
N GLY A 414 -8.62 -8.97 2.05
CA GLY A 414 -8.43 -7.97 3.10
C GLY A 414 -7.61 -6.75 2.66
N GLU A 415 -7.36 -6.57 1.35
CA GLU A 415 -6.63 -5.40 0.86
C GLU A 415 -7.40 -4.10 1.09
N ASN A 416 -6.70 -3.09 1.61
CA ASN A 416 -7.26 -1.76 1.76
C ASN A 416 -7.10 -0.95 0.47
N ILE A 417 -8.14 -0.99 -0.38
CA ILE A 417 -8.17 -0.24 -1.65
C ILE A 417 -8.01 1.28 -1.45
N ASP A 418 -8.41 1.83 -0.30
CA ASP A 418 -8.27 3.26 -0.02
C ASP A 418 -6.81 3.68 0.12
N ARG A 419 -5.92 2.72 0.40
CA ARG A 419 -4.48 2.90 0.50
C ARG A 419 -3.71 2.45 -0.76
N CYS A 420 -4.42 2.22 -1.85
CA CYS A 420 -3.85 1.88 -3.17
C CYS A 420 -4.14 2.97 -4.23
N PRO A 421 -3.77 4.25 -3.99
CA PRO A 421 -3.93 5.31 -4.98
C PRO A 421 -2.98 5.12 -6.16
N ILE A 422 -3.43 5.47 -7.36
CA ILE A 422 -2.62 5.42 -8.58
C ILE A 422 -1.76 6.68 -8.66
N LEU A 423 -0.49 6.58 -8.26
CA LEU A 423 0.41 7.74 -8.17
C LEU A 423 0.99 8.21 -9.51
N PHE A 424 0.50 7.69 -10.64
CA PHE A 424 1.03 8.00 -11.99
C PHE A 424 0.34 9.23 -12.58
N PRO A 425 1.03 10.37 -12.73
CA PRO A 425 0.40 11.61 -13.18
C PRO A 425 -0.04 11.59 -14.64
N SER A 426 0.58 10.77 -15.48
CA SER A 426 0.18 10.59 -16.90
C SER A 426 -0.98 9.62 -17.07
N PHE A 427 -1.45 8.97 -16.01
CA PHE A 427 -2.57 8.05 -16.11
C PHE A 427 -3.86 8.83 -16.40
N GLU A 428 -4.56 8.45 -17.45
CA GLU A 428 -5.70 9.21 -17.99
C GLU A 428 -6.80 9.51 -16.94
N PRO A 429 -7.25 8.57 -16.10
CA PRO A 429 -8.16 8.89 -15.00
C PRO A 429 -7.65 9.94 -14.00
N VAL A 430 -6.34 9.99 -13.73
CA VAL A 430 -5.73 11.00 -12.83
C VAL A 430 -5.72 12.36 -13.53
N LEU A 431 -5.37 12.40 -14.81
CA LEU A 431 -5.41 13.62 -15.62
C LEU A 431 -6.83 14.17 -15.74
N ASN A 432 -7.80 13.32 -16.06
CA ASN A 432 -9.20 13.74 -16.22
C ASN A 432 -9.76 14.30 -14.91
N LEU A 433 -9.45 13.68 -13.76
CA LEU A 433 -9.83 14.20 -12.46
C LEU A 433 -9.18 15.57 -12.20
N ASN A 434 -7.90 15.73 -12.52
CA ASN A 434 -7.19 16.99 -12.33
C ASN A 434 -7.78 18.12 -13.19
N VAL A 435 -8.03 17.86 -14.47
CA VAL A 435 -8.63 18.84 -15.40
C VAL A 435 -10.02 19.25 -14.94
N SER A 436 -10.90 18.28 -14.63
CA SER A 436 -12.26 18.56 -14.15
C SER A 436 -12.26 19.46 -12.91
N LEU A 437 -11.42 19.15 -11.93
CA LEU A 437 -11.34 19.93 -10.69
C LEU A 437 -10.71 21.32 -10.90
N LEU A 438 -9.74 21.46 -11.81
CA LEU A 438 -9.14 22.76 -12.14
C LEU A 438 -10.11 23.66 -12.90
N ASP A 439 -10.95 23.09 -13.76
CA ASP A 439 -12.00 23.82 -14.47
C ASP A 439 -13.05 24.35 -13.49
N GLU A 440 -13.60 23.49 -12.62
CA GLU A 440 -14.54 23.89 -11.56
C GLU A 440 -13.94 24.92 -10.59
N ALA A 441 -12.67 24.73 -10.25
CA ALA A 441 -11.95 25.66 -9.38
C ALA A 441 -11.74 27.04 -10.03
N SER A 442 -11.45 27.08 -11.32
CA SER A 442 -11.30 28.33 -12.07
C SER A 442 -12.61 29.13 -12.08
N GLU A 443 -13.73 28.46 -12.37
CA GLU A 443 -15.06 29.10 -12.36
C GLU A 443 -15.40 29.66 -10.98
N TYR A 444 -15.06 28.95 -9.91
CA TYR A 444 -15.28 29.44 -8.55
C TYR A 444 -14.42 30.65 -8.21
N ASP A 445 -13.12 30.62 -8.52
CA ASP A 445 -12.18 31.70 -8.22
C ASP A 445 -12.57 33.01 -8.95
N ASP A 446 -13.10 32.92 -10.16
CA ASP A 446 -13.62 34.07 -10.91
C ASP A 446 -14.78 34.76 -10.17
N GLN A 447 -15.71 33.96 -9.64
CA GLN A 447 -16.90 34.46 -8.93
C GLN A 447 -16.64 34.85 -7.48
N ASN A 448 -15.59 34.33 -6.83
CA ASN A 448 -15.30 34.60 -5.42
C ASN A 448 -14.76 36.04 -5.22
N PRO A 449 -15.51 36.96 -4.58
CA PRO A 449 -15.01 38.31 -4.33
C PRO A 449 -13.99 38.38 -3.18
N ASN A 450 -13.96 37.36 -2.31
CA ASN A 450 -13.15 37.32 -1.10
C ASN A 450 -11.76 36.71 -1.32
N LEU A 451 -11.43 36.33 -2.56
CA LEU A 451 -10.13 35.79 -2.92
C LEU A 451 -9.02 36.76 -2.51
N VAL A 452 -8.00 36.27 -1.80
CA VAL A 452 -6.96 37.11 -1.18
C VAL A 452 -6.23 38.02 -2.18
N THR A 453 -6.06 37.57 -3.43
CA THR A 453 -5.43 38.36 -4.49
C THR A 453 -6.27 39.56 -4.90
N LYS A 454 -7.60 39.51 -4.70
CA LYS A 454 -8.54 40.64 -4.91
C LYS A 454 -8.60 41.60 -3.71
N LEU A 455 -8.11 41.18 -2.54
CA LEU A 455 -8.11 41.99 -1.30
C LEU A 455 -6.87 42.85 -1.12
N ILE A 456 -5.82 42.62 -1.93
CA ILE A 456 -4.59 43.42 -1.90
C ILE A 456 -4.48 44.31 -3.14
N PRO A 457 -3.75 45.43 -3.06
CA PRO A 457 -3.49 46.26 -4.24
C PRO A 457 -2.74 45.50 -5.34
N ILE A 458 -3.33 45.45 -6.54
CA ILE A 458 -2.83 44.67 -7.68
C ILE A 458 -1.40 45.02 -8.12
N HIS A 459 -0.94 46.25 -7.87
CA HIS A 459 0.41 46.68 -8.28
C HIS A 459 1.53 45.84 -7.66
N TYR A 460 1.35 45.31 -6.44
CA TYR A 460 2.32 44.41 -5.82
C TYR A 460 2.42 43.07 -6.56
N LEU A 461 1.29 42.58 -7.11
CA LEU A 461 1.25 41.35 -7.87
C LEU A 461 1.87 41.51 -9.27
N LEU A 462 1.71 42.69 -9.88
CA LEU A 462 2.32 43.03 -11.17
C LEU A 462 3.84 43.20 -11.06
N GLU A 463 4.31 43.86 -10.00
CA GLU A 463 5.75 44.00 -9.74
C GLU A 463 6.43 42.64 -9.53
N GLY A 464 5.78 41.75 -8.75
CA GLY A 464 6.27 40.38 -8.56
C GLY A 464 6.21 39.53 -9.83
N GLN A 465 5.21 39.73 -10.68
CA GLN A 465 5.12 39.11 -12.00
C GLN A 465 6.31 39.52 -12.89
N ASP A 466 6.60 40.82 -12.98
CA ASP A 466 7.69 41.36 -13.79
C ASP A 466 9.06 40.89 -13.28
N GLU A 467 9.28 40.91 -11.96
CA GLU A 467 10.52 40.45 -11.34
C GLU A 467 10.79 38.96 -11.60
N GLN A 468 9.74 38.13 -11.58
CA GLN A 468 9.85 36.69 -11.76
C GLN A 468 9.73 36.24 -13.23
N GLY A 469 9.50 37.17 -14.16
CA GLY A 469 9.35 36.88 -15.58
C GLY A 469 8.15 35.98 -15.91
N LEU A 470 7.05 36.13 -15.14
CA LEU A 470 5.84 35.32 -15.31
C LEU A 470 4.88 35.96 -16.32
N SER A 471 4.09 35.15 -17.01
CA SER A 471 3.10 35.62 -18.00
C SER A 471 1.82 36.16 -17.37
N THR A 472 1.52 35.78 -16.12
CA THR A 472 0.32 36.15 -15.38
C THR A 472 0.66 36.44 -13.92
N GLN A 473 -0.19 37.23 -13.25
CA GLN A 473 -0.07 37.54 -11.82
C GLN A 473 -0.18 36.28 -10.93
N ASP A 474 -0.90 35.26 -11.37
CA ASP A 474 -1.11 34.02 -10.60
C ASP A 474 -0.09 32.94 -10.94
N GLY A 475 0.83 33.24 -11.87
CA GLY A 475 1.83 32.30 -12.38
C GLY A 475 1.18 31.09 -13.04
N ASN A 476 1.75 29.92 -12.78
CA ASN A 476 1.35 28.67 -13.44
C ASN A 476 0.33 27.87 -12.62
N ILE A 477 -0.29 28.44 -11.58
CA ILE A 477 -1.03 27.67 -10.56
C ILE A 477 -2.24 26.87 -11.09
N GLY A 478 -2.85 27.35 -12.18
CA GLY A 478 -3.95 26.67 -12.89
C GLY A 478 -3.48 25.71 -13.98
N ASN A 479 -2.17 25.51 -14.16
CA ASN A 479 -1.67 24.61 -15.18
C ASN A 479 -1.92 23.16 -14.78
N VAL A 480 -2.43 22.38 -15.74
CA VAL A 480 -2.60 20.94 -15.63
C VAL A 480 -1.26 20.26 -15.35
N ILE A 481 -1.30 19.18 -14.57
CA ILE A 481 -0.12 18.39 -14.24
C ILE A 481 0.56 17.89 -15.52
N THR A 482 1.88 18.05 -15.60
CA THR A 482 2.63 17.63 -16.79
C THR A 482 2.76 16.10 -16.83
N ALA A 483 2.28 15.49 -17.93
CA ALA A 483 2.22 14.04 -18.14
C ALA A 483 3.58 13.31 -17.99
N ASN A 484 4.71 13.96 -18.26
CA ASN A 484 6.05 13.34 -18.23
C ASN A 484 6.61 13.09 -16.82
N SER A 485 5.79 13.24 -15.80
CA SER A 485 6.21 13.08 -14.42
C SER A 485 6.05 11.64 -13.96
N ILE A 486 7.06 11.14 -13.27
CA ILE A 486 7.00 9.89 -12.49
C ILE A 486 6.45 10.22 -11.09
N PRO A 487 5.92 9.24 -10.33
CA PRO A 487 5.57 9.45 -8.93
C PRO A 487 6.71 10.16 -8.20
N GLY A 488 6.45 11.16 -7.35
CA GLY A 488 7.52 11.93 -6.69
C GLY A 488 8.17 13.06 -7.51
N SER A 489 7.93 13.14 -8.83
CA SER A 489 8.55 14.16 -9.69
C SER A 489 7.54 15.05 -10.41
N ALA A 490 6.28 15.08 -9.97
CA ALA A 490 5.25 15.86 -10.63
C ALA A 490 5.52 17.35 -10.54
N LYS A 491 5.71 17.96 -11.72
CA LYS A 491 5.75 19.42 -11.86
C LYS A 491 4.33 19.94 -11.85
N ILE A 492 4.01 20.66 -10.79
CA ILE A 492 2.73 21.31 -10.59
C ILE A 492 2.94 22.82 -10.70
N GLY A 493 1.90 23.51 -11.16
CA GLY A 493 1.85 24.95 -11.24
C GLY A 493 2.30 25.65 -9.97
N SER A 494 3.28 26.54 -10.07
CA SER A 494 3.70 27.40 -8.96
C SER A 494 3.15 28.82 -9.15
N ALA A 495 2.61 29.39 -8.08
CA ALA A 495 2.32 30.81 -8.00
C ALA A 495 3.60 31.64 -7.86
N GLN A 496 3.49 32.95 -8.13
CA GLN A 496 4.54 33.90 -7.76
C GLN A 496 4.78 33.89 -6.24
N TYR A 497 5.99 34.19 -5.78
CA TYR A 497 6.33 34.09 -4.34
C TYR A 497 5.38 34.86 -3.41
N LEU A 498 4.98 36.08 -3.78
CA LEU A 498 4.03 36.88 -3.00
C LEU A 498 2.65 36.22 -2.93
N THR A 499 2.12 35.78 -4.08
CA THR A 499 0.85 35.05 -4.16
C THR A 499 0.92 33.74 -3.37
N ALA A 500 2.01 32.97 -3.47
CA ALA A 500 2.19 31.75 -2.70
C ALA A 500 2.14 32.00 -1.18
N PHE A 501 2.80 33.07 -0.72
CA PHE A 501 2.72 33.49 0.68
C PHE A 501 1.28 33.84 1.11
N LEU A 502 0.56 34.63 0.29
CA LEU A 502 -0.83 35.01 0.56
C LEU A 502 -1.76 33.79 0.59
N LEU A 503 -1.61 32.85 -0.35
CA LEU A 503 -2.41 31.63 -0.42
C LEU A 503 -2.14 30.70 0.77
N MET A 504 -0.90 30.65 1.28
CA MET A 504 -0.57 29.90 2.50
C MET A 504 -1.33 30.45 3.72
N TRP A 505 -1.37 31.77 3.92
CA TRP A 505 -2.17 32.38 4.98
C TRP A 505 -3.66 32.22 4.76
N SER A 506 -4.11 32.32 3.51
CA SER A 506 -5.53 32.16 3.16
C SER A 506 -6.03 30.74 3.44
N LYS A 507 -5.20 29.72 3.21
CA LYS A 507 -5.48 28.33 3.62
C LYS A 507 -5.74 28.25 5.13
N PHE A 508 -4.88 28.86 5.93
CA PHE A 508 -5.03 28.88 7.39
C PHE A 508 -6.33 29.61 7.83
N PHE A 509 -6.66 30.75 7.23
CA PHE A 509 -7.90 31.46 7.54
C PHE A 509 -9.16 30.68 7.12
N ASP A 510 -9.11 29.99 5.99
CA ASP A 510 -10.22 29.11 5.58
C ASP A 510 -10.47 28.01 6.60
N GLU A 511 -9.41 27.35 7.09
CA GLU A 511 -9.55 26.29 8.11
C GLU A 511 -10.10 26.82 9.44
N ILE A 512 -9.66 28.00 9.89
CA ILE A 512 -10.24 28.65 11.08
C ILE A 512 -11.72 28.91 10.87
N LYS A 513 -12.10 29.45 9.71
CA LYS A 513 -13.51 29.75 9.42
C LYS A 513 -14.37 28.49 9.44
N ILE A 514 -13.89 27.39 8.85
CA ILE A 514 -14.55 26.08 8.92
C ILE A 514 -14.84 25.67 10.37
N PHE A 515 -13.86 25.78 11.25
CA PHE A 515 -14.06 25.45 12.66
C PHE A 515 -15.09 26.37 13.32
N ILE A 516 -15.00 27.69 13.12
CA ILE A 516 -15.92 28.67 13.71
C ILE A 516 -17.36 28.42 13.24
N ASP A 517 -17.56 28.19 11.95
CA ASP A 517 -18.88 27.91 11.39
C ASP A 517 -19.45 26.62 12.01
N HIS A 518 -18.64 25.56 12.10
CA HIS A 518 -19.07 24.31 12.73
C HIS A 518 -19.47 24.49 14.21
N PHE A 519 -18.76 25.35 14.97
CA PHE A 519 -19.10 25.63 16.36
C PHE A 519 -20.52 26.19 16.54
N SER A 520 -21.07 26.86 15.51
CA SER A 520 -22.42 27.39 15.57
C SER A 520 -23.50 26.29 15.55
N ASP A 521 -23.21 25.12 14.97
CA ASP A 521 -24.16 24.03 14.76
C ASP A 521 -23.99 22.84 15.72
N VAL A 522 -23.02 22.90 16.64
CA VAL A 522 -22.68 21.76 17.54
C VAL A 522 -23.87 21.25 18.34
N LEU A 523 -24.81 22.10 18.75
CA LEU A 523 -25.95 21.70 19.58
C LEU A 523 -27.09 21.03 18.79
N HIS A 524 -27.02 21.03 17.46
CA HIS A 524 -28.09 20.58 16.58
C HIS A 524 -27.63 19.38 15.75
N PRO A 525 -27.49 18.18 16.34
CA PRO A 525 -27.19 16.98 15.57
C PRO A 525 -28.34 16.72 14.58
N SER A 526 -27.97 16.51 13.32
CA SER A 526 -28.91 16.13 12.26
C SER A 526 -28.57 14.74 11.72
N TYR A 527 -29.49 14.18 10.95
CA TYR A 527 -29.29 12.93 10.22
C TYR A 527 -28.65 13.14 8.83
N ASP A 528 -28.35 14.38 8.46
CA ASP A 528 -27.66 14.69 7.21
C ASP A 528 -26.16 14.34 7.35
N ASP A 529 -25.56 13.86 6.26
CA ASP A 529 -24.13 13.51 6.22
C ASP A 529 -23.23 14.76 6.30
N TYR A 530 -23.72 15.93 5.85
CA TYR A 530 -22.92 17.17 5.72
C TYR A 530 -23.39 18.33 6.59
N GLU A 531 -24.61 18.29 7.11
CA GLU A 531 -25.16 19.35 7.96
C GLU A 531 -25.38 18.82 9.38
N THR A 532 -24.36 18.17 9.95
CA THR A 532 -24.45 17.54 11.28
C THR A 532 -23.28 17.89 12.17
N VAL A 533 -23.33 17.45 13.42
CA VAL A 533 -22.25 17.64 14.38
C VAL A 533 -21.12 16.63 14.14
N ALA A 534 -19.87 17.08 14.29
CA ALA A 534 -18.71 16.20 14.26
C ALA A 534 -18.84 15.12 15.34
N SER A 535 -18.52 13.88 14.99
CA SER A 535 -18.72 12.71 15.87
C SER A 535 -18.04 12.85 17.23
N LYS A 536 -16.94 13.59 17.30
CA LYS A 536 -16.20 13.88 18.53
C LYS A 536 -17.02 14.69 19.56
N PHE A 537 -17.93 15.54 19.11
CA PHE A 537 -18.78 16.35 20.00
C PHE A 537 -20.05 15.62 20.45
N LEU A 538 -20.39 14.45 19.91
CA LEU A 538 -21.60 13.71 20.31
C LEU A 538 -21.71 13.46 21.83
N PRO A 539 -20.63 13.06 22.55
CA PRO A 539 -20.70 12.93 24.01
C PRO A 539 -20.98 14.26 24.72
N PHE A 540 -20.43 15.36 24.21
CA PHE A 540 -20.69 16.70 24.74
C PHE A 540 -22.17 17.08 24.55
N VAL A 541 -22.69 16.90 23.33
CA VAL A 541 -24.09 17.18 22.99
C VAL A 541 -25.06 16.32 23.81
N ALA A 542 -24.80 15.02 23.92
CA ALA A 542 -25.60 14.12 24.75
C ALA A 542 -25.62 14.59 26.21
N SER A 543 -24.45 14.94 26.77
CA SER A 543 -24.37 15.45 28.14
C SER A 543 -25.11 16.77 28.32
N TYR A 544 -25.12 17.65 27.31
CA TYR A 544 -25.87 18.91 27.30
C TYR A 544 -27.39 18.65 27.38
N TYR A 545 -27.88 17.62 26.68
CA TYR A 545 -29.27 17.16 26.76
C TYR A 545 -29.57 16.25 27.96
N GLY A 546 -28.58 15.95 28.82
CA GLY A 546 -28.74 15.07 29.98
C GLY A 546 -28.82 13.58 29.65
N ILE A 547 -28.35 13.18 28.47
CA ILE A 547 -28.29 11.78 27.99
C ILE A 547 -26.88 11.23 28.25
N ASP A 548 -26.81 10.03 28.83
CA ASP A 548 -25.55 9.31 29.00
C ASP A 548 -25.39 8.29 27.87
N LEU A 549 -24.32 8.40 27.08
CA LEU A 549 -24.06 7.51 25.96
C LEU A 549 -23.38 6.24 26.44
N PRO A 550 -23.97 5.05 26.21
CA PRO A 550 -23.36 3.80 26.66
C PRO A 550 -22.06 3.53 25.88
N PRO A 551 -21.04 2.93 26.51
CA PRO A 551 -19.84 2.49 25.80
C PRO A 551 -20.23 1.37 24.82
N MET A 552 -19.88 1.54 23.55
CA MET A 552 -20.07 0.52 22.52
C MET A 552 -18.72 -0.15 22.23
N PHE A 553 -18.78 -1.43 21.85
CA PHE A 553 -17.59 -2.20 21.43
C PHE A 553 -16.38 -2.16 22.40
N PRO A 554 -16.56 -2.27 23.73
CA PRO A 554 -15.45 -2.09 24.69
C PRO A 554 -14.34 -3.16 24.60
N ASN A 555 -14.59 -4.25 23.88
CA ASN A 555 -13.72 -5.43 23.83
C ASN A 555 -13.21 -5.72 22.41
N THR A 556 -13.28 -4.75 21.49
CA THR A 556 -12.81 -4.94 20.10
C THR A 556 -11.37 -4.54 19.93
N ASP A 557 -10.68 -5.18 18.99
CA ASP A 557 -9.31 -4.81 18.66
C ASP A 557 -9.28 -3.40 18.02
N PRO A 558 -8.21 -2.60 18.23
CA PRO A 558 -8.09 -1.29 17.59
C PRO A 558 -8.18 -1.35 16.05
N THR A 559 -7.73 -2.43 15.41
CA THR A 559 -7.82 -2.60 13.95
C THR A 559 -9.26 -2.83 13.49
N GLN A 560 -10.08 -3.55 14.27
CA GLN A 560 -11.53 -3.66 14.05
C GLN A 560 -12.21 -2.30 14.26
N TYR A 561 -11.84 -1.61 15.34
CA TYR A 561 -12.50 -0.40 15.77
C TYR A 561 -12.27 0.78 14.82
N VAL A 562 -11.03 0.98 14.38
CA VAL A 562 -10.60 2.12 13.54
C VAL A 562 -10.56 1.78 12.05
N HIS A 563 -10.05 0.60 11.70
CA HIS A 563 -9.76 0.27 10.29
C HIS A 563 -10.79 -0.66 9.65
N GLY A 564 -11.72 -1.19 10.45
CA GLY A 564 -12.79 -2.08 9.98
C GLY A 564 -12.32 -3.47 9.56
N GLU A 565 -11.13 -3.88 9.99
CA GLU A 565 -10.56 -5.20 9.67
C GLU A 565 -11.26 -6.30 10.48
N ASN A 566 -11.61 -7.43 9.86
CA ASN A 566 -12.08 -8.65 10.54
C ASN A 566 -13.29 -8.43 11.47
N ILE A 567 -14.25 -7.61 11.04
CA ILE A 567 -15.54 -7.46 11.74
C ILE A 567 -16.46 -8.66 11.44
N GLU A 568 -16.32 -9.27 10.26
CA GLU A 568 -17.11 -10.42 9.82
C GLU A 568 -16.45 -11.77 10.19
N ASN A 569 -17.17 -12.87 9.98
CA ASN A 569 -16.66 -14.23 10.26
C ASN A 569 -15.53 -14.68 9.30
N SER A 570 -15.32 -13.95 8.21
CA SER A 570 -14.26 -14.14 7.23
C SER A 570 -13.18 -13.06 7.37
N TYR A 571 -11.95 -13.37 6.98
CA TYR A 571 -10.87 -12.38 6.85
C TYR A 571 -11.17 -11.42 5.70
N SER A 572 -11.88 -10.34 6.03
CA SER A 572 -12.32 -9.27 5.12
C SER A 572 -12.21 -7.92 5.82
N ARG A 573 -12.18 -6.85 5.02
CA ARG A 573 -12.29 -5.47 5.51
C ARG A 573 -13.72 -4.95 5.25
N SER A 574 -14.36 -4.46 6.30
CA SER A 574 -15.64 -3.74 6.17
C SER A 574 -15.40 -2.33 5.65
N LYS A 575 -16.32 -1.82 4.82
CA LYS A 575 -16.31 -0.41 4.39
C LYS A 575 -16.55 0.57 5.55
N LYS A 576 -17.25 0.13 6.59
CA LYS A 576 -17.57 0.93 7.78
C LYS A 576 -16.90 0.31 9.01
N ALA A 577 -16.02 1.07 9.64
CA ALA A 577 -15.38 0.71 10.89
C ALA A 577 -16.35 0.87 12.08
N LEU A 578 -16.02 0.27 13.23
CA LEU A 578 -16.94 0.26 14.38
C LEU A 578 -17.08 1.64 15.03
N ASP A 579 -16.05 2.48 14.93
CA ASP A 579 -16.09 3.87 15.39
C ASP A 579 -17.15 4.70 14.64
N TYR A 580 -17.21 4.53 13.32
CA TYR A 580 -18.24 5.12 12.46
C TYR A 580 -19.63 4.59 12.83
N ILE A 581 -19.77 3.26 13.03
CA ILE A 581 -21.06 2.65 13.42
C ILE A 581 -21.52 3.18 14.79
N GLN A 582 -20.61 3.31 15.74
CA GLN A 582 -20.89 3.88 17.06
C GLN A 582 -21.35 5.33 16.95
N ALA A 583 -20.67 6.16 16.16
CA ALA A 583 -21.06 7.55 15.95
C ALA A 583 -22.46 7.68 15.33
N GLU A 584 -22.78 6.83 14.34
CA GLU A 584 -24.10 6.78 13.72
C GLU A 584 -25.20 6.35 14.70
N ILE A 585 -24.91 5.43 15.61
CA ILE A 585 -25.87 5.01 16.63
C ILE A 585 -26.07 6.11 17.67
N TRP A 586 -25.00 6.79 18.09
CA TRP A 586 -25.09 7.90 19.05
C TRP A 586 -25.75 9.16 18.50
N ARG A 587 -25.73 9.36 17.18
CA ARG A 587 -26.48 10.44 16.51
C ARG A 587 -27.98 10.22 16.53
N ARG A 588 -28.43 8.97 16.55
CA ARG A 588 -29.83 8.56 16.63
C ARG A 588 -30.32 8.55 18.07
#